data_AF-A0A2E1ZFA3-F1
#
_entry.id   AF-A0A2E1ZFA3-F1
#
_cell.length_a   1.000
_cell.length_b   1.000
_cell.length_c   1.000
_cell.angle_alpha   90.00
_cell.angle_beta   90.00
_cell.angle_gamma   90.00
#
_symmetry.space_group_name_H-M   'P 1'
#
loop_
_entity.id
_entity.type
_entity.pdbx_description
1 polymer ?
#
loop_
_entity_poly.entity_id
_entity_poly.type
_entity_poly.pdbx_seq_one_letter_code
_entity_poly.pdbx_strand_id
1 'polypeptide(L)'
;MELYSINGNKLKNVELNSFKKEREIQDLVERNTEILFDVDFVSSEFKIGEFRIDTLCFDNETNSFVIIEYKKGSSYSVIDQGYTYLSKMLNNKDSFILEYCRKKKVSVDIEVDWSQSRIIFVSPSFNTYQKNSVNFKDMNKFELWEIKRFDN
;
A
#
# COMPACT_ATOMS: atom_id res chain seq x y z
N MET A 1 -23.40 6.60 6.12
CA MET A 1 -23.51 5.32 6.85
C MET A 1 -23.08 5.62 8.28
N GLU A 2 -23.97 5.41 9.25
CA GLU A 2 -23.62 5.56 10.67
C GLU A 2 -23.08 4.22 11.19
N LEU A 3 -22.04 4.26 12.02
CA LEU A 3 -21.48 3.09 12.68
C LEU A 3 -21.87 3.08 14.15
N TYR A 4 -22.15 1.88 14.67
CA TYR A 4 -22.55 1.68 16.05
C TYR A 4 -21.79 0.51 16.65
N SER A 5 -21.40 0.62 17.92
CA SER A 5 -20.93 -0.50 18.73
C SER A 5 -22.08 -1.07 19.55
N ILE A 6 -22.06 -2.39 19.74
CA ILE A 6 -23.09 -3.13 20.47
C ILE A 6 -22.54 -3.50 21.85
N ASN A 7 -23.24 -3.07 22.90
CA ASN A 7 -22.97 -3.51 24.28
C ASN A 7 -24.28 -4.04 24.87
N GLY A 8 -24.42 -5.37 24.94
CA GLY A 8 -25.69 -6.04 25.20
C GLY A 8 -26.70 -5.75 24.08
N ASN A 9 -27.85 -5.18 24.43
CA ASN A 9 -28.91 -4.78 23.47
C ASN A 9 -28.95 -3.27 23.20
N LYS A 10 -27.89 -2.53 23.56
CA LYS A 10 -27.82 -1.08 23.33
C LYS A 10 -26.81 -0.75 22.23
N LEU A 11 -27.21 0.17 21.36
CA LEU A 11 -26.35 0.78 20.34
C LEU A 11 -25.69 2.03 20.90
N LYS A 12 -24.40 2.19 20.66
CA LYS A 12 -23.65 3.43 20.90
C LYS A 12 -23.07 3.90 19.57
N ASN A 13 -23.31 5.16 19.20
CA ASN A 13 -22.71 5.72 17.98
C ASN A 13 -21.18 5.71 18.10
N VAL A 14 -20.51 5.36 17.01
CA VAL A 14 -19.06 5.31 16.92
C VAL A 14 -18.59 6.46 16.05
N GLU A 15 -17.85 7.37 16.66
CA GLU A 15 -17.32 8.55 15.98
C GLU A 15 -16.10 8.22 15.12
N LEU A 16 -15.99 8.91 13.99
CA LEU A 16 -14.85 8.81 13.09
C LEU A 16 -13.69 9.63 13.65
N ASN A 17 -12.58 8.95 13.95
CA ASN A 17 -11.35 9.59 14.38
C ASN A 17 -10.38 9.76 13.20
N SER A 18 -10.51 10.89 12.50
CA SER A 18 -9.73 11.18 11.29
C SER A 18 -8.20 11.15 11.53
N PHE A 19 -7.47 10.61 10.57
CA PHE A 19 -6.01 10.67 10.55
C PHE A 19 -5.52 12.11 10.32
N LYS A 20 -4.56 12.58 11.12
CA LYS A 20 -4.06 13.95 11.00
C LYS A 20 -2.97 14.09 9.94
N LYS A 21 -2.22 13.03 9.65
CA LYS A 21 -1.11 13.02 8.68
C LYS A 21 -1.09 11.71 7.89
N GLU A 22 -0.57 11.75 6.66
CA GLU A 22 -0.30 10.54 5.85
C GLU A 22 0.63 9.58 6.60
N ARG A 23 1.63 10.12 7.31
CA ARG A 23 2.53 9.31 8.13
C ARG A 23 1.83 8.50 9.22
N GLU A 24 0.70 8.97 9.78
CA GLU A 24 -0.06 8.18 10.77
C GLU A 24 -0.68 6.93 10.13
N ILE A 25 -1.08 7.03 8.86
CA ILE A 25 -1.61 5.90 8.09
C ILE A 25 -0.46 4.94 7.76
N GLN A 26 0.65 5.47 7.24
CA GLN A 26 1.84 4.69 6.92
C GLN A 26 2.35 3.91 8.13
N ASP A 27 2.56 4.56 9.28
CA ASP A 27 3.02 3.91 10.52
C ASP A 27 2.07 2.80 10.99
N LEU A 28 0.76 2.98 10.78
CA LEU A 28 -0.23 1.97 11.15
C LEU A 28 -0.17 0.78 10.19
N VAL A 29 -0.16 1.04 8.89
CA VAL A 29 -0.17 0.00 7.86
C VAL A 29 1.15 -0.78 7.84
N GLU A 30 2.31 -0.12 7.95
CA GLU A 30 3.62 -0.79 7.99
C GLU A 30 3.74 -1.81 9.13
N ARG A 31 3.07 -1.57 10.26
CA ARG A 31 3.02 -2.51 11.40
C ARG A 31 2.04 -3.67 11.21
N ASN A 32 1.19 -3.62 10.18
CA ASN A 32 0.10 -4.56 9.96
C ASN A 32 0.03 -5.04 8.50
N THR A 33 1.12 -4.97 7.73
CA THR A 33 1.11 -5.32 6.29
C THR A 33 0.69 -6.76 6.05
N GLU A 34 1.12 -7.68 6.93
CA GLU A 34 0.72 -9.08 6.90
C GLU A 34 -0.79 -9.23 7.14
N ILE A 35 -1.32 -8.60 8.19
CA ILE A 35 -2.76 -8.68 8.53
C ILE A 35 -3.64 -8.04 7.46
N LEU A 36 -3.18 -6.96 6.83
CA LEU A 36 -3.99 -6.18 5.89
C LEU A 36 -3.92 -6.70 4.46
N PHE A 37 -2.76 -7.22 4.04
CA PHE A 37 -2.46 -7.51 2.64
C PHE A 37 -1.74 -8.84 2.42
N ASP A 38 -1.47 -9.61 3.48
CA ASP A 38 -0.71 -10.87 3.42
C ASP A 38 0.70 -10.71 2.82
N VAL A 39 1.30 -9.53 3.02
CA VAL A 39 2.66 -9.22 2.52
C VAL A 39 3.64 -8.91 3.65
N ASP A 40 4.88 -9.30 3.41
CA ASP A 40 6.01 -9.06 4.27
C ASP A 40 6.53 -7.63 4.11
N PHE A 41 6.57 -6.86 5.19
CA PHE A 41 7.26 -5.57 5.19
C PHE A 41 8.77 -5.75 4.92
N VAL A 42 9.33 -4.87 4.08
CA VAL A 42 10.75 -4.84 3.72
C VAL A 42 11.42 -3.55 4.20
N SER A 43 10.90 -2.40 3.78
CA SER A 43 11.49 -1.10 4.11
C SER A 43 10.50 0.05 3.99
N SER A 44 10.66 1.03 4.88
CA SER A 44 10.01 2.34 4.80
C SER A 44 10.90 3.33 4.04
N GLU A 45 10.30 4.25 3.29
CA GLU A 45 10.98 5.38 2.62
C GLU A 45 12.12 4.95 1.68
N PHE A 46 11.90 3.88 0.91
CA PHE A 46 12.89 3.31 0.00
C PHE A 46 13.20 4.24 -1.16
N LYS A 47 14.48 4.58 -1.37
CA LYS A 47 14.91 5.54 -2.39
C LYS A 47 15.45 4.85 -3.64
N ILE A 48 15.05 5.36 -4.80
CA ILE A 48 15.51 4.93 -6.13
C ILE A 48 15.80 6.16 -6.97
N GLY A 49 17.08 6.56 -7.03
CA GLY A 49 17.46 7.85 -7.57
C GLY A 49 16.74 8.98 -6.82
N GLU A 50 16.03 9.83 -7.57
CA GLU A 50 15.25 10.95 -7.03
C GLU A 50 13.87 10.54 -6.48
N PHE A 51 13.46 9.29 -6.67
CA PHE A 51 12.15 8.79 -6.25
C PHE A 51 12.23 8.18 -4.87
N ARG A 52 11.14 8.29 -4.12
CA ARG A 52 10.98 7.70 -2.80
C ARG A 52 9.66 6.95 -2.76
N ILE A 53 9.75 5.67 -2.46
CA ILE A 53 8.63 4.78 -2.24
C ILE A 53 8.33 4.77 -0.75
N ASP A 54 7.09 5.04 -0.36
CA ASP A 54 6.69 5.12 1.05
C ASP A 54 6.91 3.79 1.78
N THR A 55 6.41 2.68 1.22
CA THR A 55 6.63 1.34 1.79
C THR A 55 6.90 0.32 0.68
N LEU A 56 7.95 -0.47 0.87
CA LEU A 56 8.25 -1.66 0.08
C LEU A 56 7.91 -2.91 0.89
N CYS A 57 7.20 -3.83 0.25
CA CYS A 57 6.82 -5.13 0.75
C CYS A 57 7.18 -6.24 -0.24
N PHE A 58 7.15 -7.48 0.23
CA PHE A 58 7.32 -8.67 -0.58
C PHE A 58 6.15 -9.63 -0.33
N ASP A 59 5.58 -10.14 -1.40
CA ASP A 59 4.52 -11.13 -1.37
C ASP A 59 5.15 -12.51 -1.54
N ASN A 60 5.15 -13.30 -0.48
CA ASN A 60 5.78 -14.62 -0.46
C ASN A 60 4.98 -15.67 -1.25
N GLU A 61 3.67 -15.48 -1.45
CA GLU A 61 2.83 -16.42 -2.19
C GLU A 61 3.07 -16.31 -3.70
N THR A 62 3.15 -15.08 -4.19
CA THR A 62 3.40 -14.79 -5.62
C THR A 62 4.88 -14.57 -5.93
N ASN A 63 5.74 -14.57 -4.91
CA ASN A 63 7.16 -14.29 -4.99
C ASN A 63 7.44 -12.96 -5.73
N SER A 64 6.75 -11.89 -5.32
CA SER A 64 6.73 -10.62 -6.06
C SER A 64 6.80 -9.40 -5.15
N PHE A 65 7.25 -8.25 -5.68
CA PHE A 65 7.29 -7.00 -4.92
C PHE A 65 5.94 -6.30 -4.89
N VAL A 66 5.64 -5.70 -3.75
CA VAL A 66 4.44 -4.86 -3.54
C VAL A 66 4.87 -3.51 -3.01
N ILE A 67 4.42 -2.46 -3.68
CA ILE A 67 4.64 -1.07 -3.23
C ILE A 67 3.35 -0.56 -2.60
N ILE A 68 3.44 0.05 -1.42
CA ILE A 68 2.30 0.71 -0.78
C ILE A 68 2.56 2.21 -0.76
N GLU A 69 1.60 2.99 -1.27
CA GLU A 69 1.63 4.45 -1.34
C GLU A 69 0.45 5.03 -0.56
N TYR A 70 0.71 6.04 0.28
CA TYR A 70 -0.31 6.58 1.16
C TYR A 70 -0.80 7.95 0.70
N LYS A 71 -2.10 8.19 0.85
CA LYS A 71 -2.73 9.48 0.59
C LYS A 71 -3.66 9.85 1.73
N LYS A 72 -3.69 11.12 2.14
CA LYS A 72 -4.68 11.62 3.12
C LYS A 72 -5.91 12.22 2.43
N GLY A 73 -5.79 12.58 1.15
CA GLY A 73 -6.86 13.21 0.39
C GLY A 73 -6.94 12.72 -1.05
N SER A 74 -7.89 13.28 -1.79
CA SER A 74 -8.12 12.95 -3.20
C SER A 74 -7.07 13.62 -4.09
N SER A 75 -5.83 13.14 -4.05
CA SER A 75 -4.81 13.48 -5.05
C SER A 75 -5.23 12.91 -6.41
N TYR A 76 -5.34 13.74 -7.43
CA TYR A 76 -5.76 13.31 -8.77
C TYR A 76 -4.76 12.35 -9.46
N SER A 77 -3.51 12.28 -9.00
CA SER A 77 -2.41 11.60 -9.72
C SER A 77 -2.16 10.13 -9.34
N VAL A 78 -3.13 9.43 -8.73
CA VAL A 78 -2.97 8.02 -8.30
C VAL A 78 -2.45 7.13 -9.45
N ILE A 79 -3.03 7.25 -10.64
CA ILE A 79 -2.65 6.44 -11.80
C ILE A 79 -1.23 6.78 -12.28
N ASP A 80 -0.90 8.07 -12.43
CA ASP A 80 0.41 8.51 -12.91
C ASP A 80 1.54 8.09 -11.96
N GLN A 81 1.31 8.18 -10.65
CA GLN A 81 2.26 7.72 -9.63
C GLN A 81 2.41 6.20 -9.66
N GLY A 82 1.30 5.47 -9.84
CA GLY A 82 1.32 4.02 -10.00
C GLY A 82 2.20 3.58 -11.16
N TYR A 83 1.99 4.11 -12.36
CA TYR A 83 2.84 3.77 -13.50
C TYR A 83 4.29 4.20 -13.31
N THR A 84 4.53 5.34 -12.67
CA THR A 84 5.89 5.79 -12.37
C THR A 84 6.62 4.79 -11.48
N TYR A 85 6.02 4.34 -10.38
CA TYR A 85 6.64 3.37 -9.48
C TYR A 85 6.78 1.99 -10.11
N LEU A 86 5.78 1.52 -10.87
CA LEU A 86 5.87 0.26 -11.58
C LEU A 86 7.03 0.29 -12.59
N SER A 87 7.14 1.37 -13.38
CA SER A 87 8.25 1.56 -14.31
C SER A 87 9.60 1.60 -13.58
N LYS A 88 9.69 2.31 -12.45
CA LYS A 88 10.92 2.36 -11.65
C LYS A 88 11.30 0.99 -11.11
N MET A 89 10.34 0.21 -10.66
CA MET A 89 10.56 -1.16 -10.21
C MET A 89 11.10 -2.07 -11.31
N LEU A 90 10.45 -2.07 -12.47
CA LEU A 90 10.85 -2.92 -13.59
C LEU A 90 12.19 -2.51 -14.20
N ASN A 91 12.55 -1.22 -14.15
CA ASN A 91 13.81 -0.70 -14.67
C ASN A 91 14.97 -0.76 -13.66
N ASN A 92 14.72 -1.03 -12.38
CA ASN A 92 15.74 -1.02 -11.32
C ASN A 92 15.66 -2.28 -10.45
N LYS A 93 15.37 -3.44 -11.06
CA LYS A 93 15.15 -4.73 -10.38
C LYS A 93 16.23 -5.06 -9.35
N ASP A 94 17.49 -4.86 -9.71
CA ASP A 94 18.65 -5.14 -8.86
C ASP A 94 18.59 -4.36 -7.54
N SER A 95 18.13 -3.10 -7.56
CA SER A 95 18.00 -2.28 -6.36
C SER A 95 16.94 -2.83 -5.39
N PHE A 96 15.84 -3.38 -5.91
CA PHE A 96 14.79 -3.98 -5.09
C PHE A 96 15.24 -5.32 -4.50
N ILE A 97 15.86 -6.17 -5.32
CA ILE A 97 16.45 -7.44 -4.85
C ILE A 97 17.48 -7.15 -3.76
N LEU A 98 18.41 -6.22 -4.00
CA LEU A 98 19.44 -5.88 -3.02
C LEU A 98 18.85 -5.36 -1.71
N GLU A 99 17.84 -4.48 -1.78
CA GLU A 99 17.18 -3.96 -0.57
C GLU A 99 16.49 -5.08 0.21
N TYR A 100 15.76 -5.95 -0.49
CA TYR A 100 15.11 -7.10 0.12
C TYR A 100 16.11 -8.04 0.79
N CYS A 101 17.14 -8.48 0.06
CA CYS A 101 18.15 -9.38 0.58
C CYS A 101 18.89 -8.79 1.78
N ARG A 102 19.18 -7.48 1.75
CA ARG A 102 19.78 -6.75 2.87
C ARG A 102 18.88 -6.73 4.10
N LYS A 103 17.59 -6.46 3.92
CA LYS A 103 16.62 -6.33 5.03
C LYS A 103 16.24 -7.67 5.63
N LYS A 104 16.06 -8.68 4.78
CA LYS A 104 15.68 -10.05 5.18
C LYS A 104 16.87 -10.94 5.50
N LYS A 105 18.10 -10.48 5.25
CA LYS A 105 19.36 -11.22 5.47
C LYS A 105 19.40 -12.55 4.72
N VAL A 106 18.99 -12.53 3.46
CA VAL A 106 18.98 -13.68 2.55
C VAL A 106 19.98 -13.49 1.39
N SER A 107 20.24 -14.56 0.64
CA SER A 107 21.10 -14.51 -0.55
C SER A 107 20.50 -13.62 -1.64
N VAL A 108 21.35 -13.08 -2.53
CA VAL A 108 20.94 -12.25 -3.68
C VAL A 108 20.34 -13.04 -4.85
N ASP A 109 20.49 -14.37 -4.84
CA ASP A 109 20.03 -15.26 -5.92
C ASP A 109 18.53 -15.62 -5.82
N ILE A 110 17.69 -14.68 -5.39
CA ILE A 110 16.25 -14.91 -5.35
C ILE A 110 15.63 -14.77 -6.74
N GLU A 111 14.72 -15.66 -7.09
CA GLU A 111 13.80 -15.43 -8.20
C GLU A 111 12.68 -14.50 -7.74
N VAL A 112 12.21 -13.62 -8.64
CA VAL A 112 11.09 -12.71 -8.37
C VAL A 112 10.17 -12.73 -9.59
N ASP A 113 8.87 -12.95 -9.38
CA ASP A 113 7.86 -12.80 -10.42
C ASP A 113 7.41 -11.34 -10.55
N TRP A 114 8.14 -10.60 -11.37
CA TRP A 114 7.83 -9.21 -11.69
C TRP A 114 6.47 -9.04 -12.37
N SER A 115 5.95 -10.10 -13.00
CA SER A 115 4.64 -10.09 -13.64
C SER A 115 3.48 -10.14 -12.64
N GLN A 116 3.76 -10.41 -11.36
CA GLN A 116 2.78 -10.35 -10.27
C GLN A 116 2.92 -9.11 -9.39
N SER A 117 4.02 -8.35 -9.54
CA SER A 117 4.24 -7.14 -8.73
C SER A 117 3.13 -6.10 -8.93
N ARG A 118 2.74 -5.43 -7.85
CA ARG A 118 1.57 -4.54 -7.80
C ARG A 118 1.78 -3.35 -6.86
N ILE A 119 0.88 -2.39 -6.93
CA ILE A 119 0.89 -1.17 -6.11
C ILE A 119 -0.44 -1.03 -5.40
N ILE A 120 -0.38 -0.85 -4.09
CA ILE A 120 -1.54 -0.62 -3.23
C ILE A 120 -1.55 0.85 -2.84
N PHE A 121 -2.63 1.54 -3.19
CA PHE A 121 -2.88 2.90 -2.71
C PHE A 121 -3.76 2.84 -1.48
N VAL A 122 -3.30 3.43 -0.38
CA VAL A 122 -4.06 3.49 0.87
C VAL A 122 -4.49 4.93 1.16
N SER A 123 -5.79 5.15 1.35
CA SER A 123 -6.35 6.48 1.62
C SER A 123 -7.60 6.43 2.48
N PRO A 124 -7.97 7.48 3.23
CA PRO A 124 -9.29 7.55 3.86
C PRO A 124 -10.47 7.50 2.88
N SER A 125 -10.24 7.93 1.64
CA SER A 125 -11.22 7.87 0.56
C SER A 125 -10.60 8.02 -0.83
N PHE A 126 -11.30 7.50 -1.84
CA PHE A 126 -11.05 7.79 -3.24
C PHE A 126 -12.30 8.36 -3.92
N ASN A 127 -12.09 9.29 -4.85
CA ASN A 127 -13.16 9.84 -5.68
C ASN A 127 -13.56 8.85 -6.80
N THR A 128 -14.70 9.11 -7.44
CA THR A 128 -15.25 8.23 -8.49
C THR A 128 -14.32 8.07 -9.69
N TYR A 129 -13.57 9.11 -10.07
CA TYR A 129 -12.62 9.02 -11.18
C TYR A 129 -11.50 8.04 -10.87
N GLN A 130 -10.87 8.13 -9.70
CA GLN A 130 -9.81 7.21 -9.27
C GLN A 130 -10.30 5.76 -9.24
N LYS A 131 -11.47 5.52 -8.64
CA LYS A 131 -12.10 4.19 -8.58
C LYS A 131 -12.35 3.62 -9.97
N ASN A 132 -12.88 4.44 -10.88
CA ASN A 132 -13.17 4.00 -12.25
C ASN A 132 -11.91 3.78 -13.09
N SER A 133 -10.85 4.57 -12.88
CA SER A 133 -9.58 4.39 -13.60
C SER A 133 -8.93 3.05 -13.29
N VAL A 134 -8.88 2.65 -12.02
CA VAL A 134 -8.26 1.37 -11.61
C VAL A 134 -9.09 0.15 -12.04
N ASN A 135 -10.42 0.30 -12.17
CA ASN A 135 -11.30 -0.76 -12.66
C ASN A 135 -11.19 -1.03 -14.18
N PHE A 136 -10.33 -0.33 -14.90
CA PHE A 136 -10.09 -0.60 -16.32
C PHE A 136 -9.35 -1.95 -16.47
N LYS A 137 -9.78 -2.78 -17.42
CA LYS A 137 -9.41 -4.22 -17.55
C LYS A 137 -7.91 -4.53 -17.57
N ASP A 138 -7.04 -3.56 -17.87
CA ASP A 138 -5.59 -3.72 -17.96
C ASP A 138 -4.82 -3.13 -16.76
N MET A 139 -5.53 -2.76 -15.68
CA MET A 139 -4.97 -2.12 -14.48
C MET A 139 -5.00 -3.01 -13.23
N ASN A 140 -4.93 -4.34 -13.41
CA ASN A 140 -4.81 -5.32 -12.30
C ASN A 140 -3.54 -5.16 -11.44
N LYS A 141 -2.69 -4.18 -11.76
CA LYS A 141 -1.48 -3.81 -11.02
C LYS A 141 -1.70 -2.76 -9.94
N PHE A 142 -2.88 -2.15 -9.91
CA PHE A 142 -3.21 -1.10 -8.94
C PHE A 142 -4.38 -1.54 -8.08
N GLU A 143 -4.23 -1.37 -6.77
CA GLU A 143 -5.28 -1.63 -5.80
C GLU A 143 -5.60 -0.34 -5.04
N LEU A 144 -6.89 -0.11 -4.76
CA LEU A 144 -7.34 1.01 -3.95
C LEU A 144 -7.89 0.47 -2.64
N TRP A 145 -7.30 0.88 -1.52
CA TRP A 145 -7.68 0.41 -0.20
C TRP A 145 -8.07 1.58 0.70
N GLU A 146 -9.34 1.62 1.13
CA GLU A 146 -9.86 2.69 1.98
C GLU A 146 -9.69 2.36 3.47
N ILE A 147 -9.04 3.24 4.23
CA ILE A 147 -8.81 3.07 5.67
C ILE A 147 -9.55 4.13 6.50
N LYS A 148 -10.29 3.70 7.52
CA LYS A 148 -10.96 4.59 8.47
C LYS A 148 -10.65 4.16 9.90
N ARG A 149 -10.39 5.13 10.76
CA ARG A 149 -10.20 4.93 12.19
C ARG A 149 -11.40 5.47 12.93
N PHE A 150 -11.87 4.69 13.90
CA PHE A 150 -13.03 4.98 14.72
C PHE A 150 -12.61 4.95 16.19
N ASP A 151 -13.34 5.67 17.05
CA ASP A 151 -13.10 5.60 18.49
C ASP A 151 -13.58 4.26 19.08
N ASN A 152 -12.93 3.82 20.17
CA ASN A 152 -13.25 2.59 20.88
C ASN A 152 -14.60 2.65 21.65
#